data_AF-A0A349JMP2-F1
#
_entry.id   AF-A0A349JMP2-F1
#
_cell.length_a   1.000
_cell.length_b   1.000
_cell.length_c   1.000
_cell.angle_alpha   90.00
_cell.angle_beta   90.00
_cell.angle_gamma   90.00
#
_symmetry.space_group_name_H-M   'P 1'
#
loop_
_entity.id
_entity.type
_entity.pdbx_description
1 polymer ?
#
loop_
_entity_poly.entity_id
_entity_poly.type
_entity_poly.pdbx_seq_one_letter_code
_entity_poly.pdbx_strand_id
1 'polypeptide(L)'
;MAVAIAELLTSEIKQPARYLGNELGAAHKPWDGARVRWVLTYPEVYEVGASNLGHIILYNILNALPRQLCDRAYLPAPDLAAKLRSTQTPLFAVESRRSLTEFDILGFSLSYE
;
A
#
# COMPACT_ATOMS: atom_id res chain seq x y z
N MET A 1 7.19 -6.02 -10.83
CA MET A 1 7.98 -7.08 -10.12
C MET A 1 7.87 -6.80 -8.64
N ALA A 2 7.65 -7.80 -7.80
CA ALA A 2 7.48 -7.56 -6.36
C ALA A 2 8.76 -6.96 -5.75
N VAL A 3 8.60 -5.88 -5.00
CA VAL A 3 9.65 -5.18 -4.28
C VAL A 3 10.20 -6.09 -3.18
N ALA A 4 11.52 -6.21 -3.10
CA ALA A 4 12.21 -7.00 -2.10
C ALA A 4 12.17 -6.30 -0.73
N ILE A 5 11.06 -6.41 -0.01
CA ILE A 5 10.86 -5.71 1.27
C ILE A 5 11.92 -6.07 2.32
N ALA A 6 12.49 -7.27 2.27
CA ALA A 6 13.52 -7.72 3.21
C ALA A 6 14.82 -6.91 3.10
N GLU A 7 15.10 -6.36 1.91
CA GLU A 7 16.26 -5.50 1.66
C GLU A 7 15.99 -4.05 2.06
N LEU A 8 14.71 -3.66 2.14
CA LEU A 8 14.27 -2.32 2.52
C LEU A 8 14.07 -2.16 4.02
N LEU A 9 13.46 -3.16 4.68
CA LEU A 9 13.10 -3.12 6.09
C LEU A 9 14.25 -3.61 6.99
N THR A 10 15.35 -2.87 6.93
CA THR A 10 16.54 -3.09 7.78
C THR A 10 16.35 -2.51 9.19
N SER A 11 17.30 -2.77 10.09
CA SER A 11 17.29 -2.28 11.49
C SER A 11 17.20 -0.75 11.63
N GLU A 12 17.57 0.00 10.60
CA GLU A 12 17.47 1.47 10.56
C GLU A 12 16.04 1.98 10.36
N ILE A 13 15.13 1.15 9.84
CA ILE A 13 13.74 1.53 9.59
C ILE A 13 12.94 1.46 10.88
N LYS A 14 12.34 2.58 11.27
CA LYS A 14 11.46 2.67 12.42
C LYS A 14 10.10 2.09 12.09
N GLN A 15 9.57 1.30 13.02
CA GLN A 15 8.24 0.69 12.92
C GLN A 15 8.01 -0.03 11.57
N PRO A 16 8.86 -1.01 11.20
CA PRO A 16 8.81 -1.68 9.90
C PRO A 16 7.49 -2.43 9.65
N ALA A 17 6.75 -2.75 10.73
CA ALA A 17 5.43 -3.37 10.68
C ALA A 17 4.43 -2.61 9.79
N ARG A 18 4.56 -1.28 9.67
CA ARG A 18 3.73 -0.40 8.81
C ARG A 18 3.71 -0.83 7.34
N TYR A 19 4.75 -1.53 6.89
CA TYR A 19 4.98 -1.83 5.48
C TYR A 19 4.80 -3.32 5.15
N LEU A 20 4.34 -4.13 6.11
CA LEU A 20 4.20 -5.57 5.92
C LEU A 20 2.96 -5.97 5.13
N GLY A 21 1.91 -5.13 5.15
CA GLY A 21 0.65 -5.38 4.45
C GLY A 21 -0.21 -6.50 5.05
N ASN A 22 0.05 -6.90 6.29
CA ASN A 22 -0.62 -8.02 6.97
C ASN A 22 -1.57 -7.56 8.09
N GLU A 23 -2.16 -6.39 7.95
CA GLU A 23 -3.12 -5.89 8.91
C GLU A 23 -4.45 -6.68 8.89
N LEU A 24 -5.23 -6.58 9.97
CA LEU A 24 -6.51 -7.28 10.06
C LEU A 24 -7.44 -6.82 8.92
N GLY A 25 -7.95 -7.78 8.14
CA GLY A 25 -8.80 -7.50 6.99
C GLY A 25 -8.04 -7.21 5.68
N ALA A 26 -6.71 -7.33 5.66
CA ALA A 26 -5.94 -7.29 4.42
C ALA A 26 -6.35 -8.44 3.47
N ALA A 27 -6.62 -8.10 2.22
CA ALA A 27 -6.93 -9.01 1.14
C ALA A 27 -5.70 -9.24 0.26
N HIS A 28 -5.31 -10.50 0.08
CA HIS A 28 -4.22 -10.90 -0.82
C HIS A 28 -4.78 -11.62 -2.05
N LYS A 29 -5.32 -10.84 -2.99
CA LYS A 29 -5.89 -11.38 -4.23
C LYS A 29 -4.77 -11.68 -5.25
N PRO A 30 -4.91 -12.74 -6.08
CA PRO A 30 -3.91 -13.05 -7.09
C PRO A 30 -3.86 -11.95 -8.15
N TRP A 31 -2.66 -11.42 -8.40
CA TRP A 31 -2.42 -10.31 -9.34
C TRP A 31 -2.94 -10.59 -10.76
N ASP A 32 -2.70 -11.80 -11.27
CA ASP A 32 -3.06 -12.19 -12.62
C ASP A 32 -4.56 -12.55 -12.76
N GLY A 33 -5.26 -12.72 -11.64
CA GLY A 33 -6.72 -12.92 -11.60
C GLY A 33 -7.52 -11.62 -11.66
N ALA A 34 -6.86 -10.48 -11.47
CA ALA A 34 -7.48 -9.16 -11.51
C ALA A 34 -7.47 -8.58 -12.93
N ARG A 35 -8.62 -8.02 -13.34
CA ARG A 35 -8.77 -7.23 -14.57
C ARG A 35 -8.57 -5.74 -14.36
N VAL A 36 -8.84 -5.26 -13.14
CA VAL A 36 -8.61 -3.88 -12.75
C VAL A 36 -7.95 -3.89 -11.37
N ARG A 37 -6.89 -3.10 -11.23
CA ARG A 37 -6.00 -3.08 -10.08
C ARG A 37 -5.96 -1.66 -9.51
N TRP A 38 -6.39 -1.56 -8.28
CA TRP A 38 -6.50 -0.31 -7.53
C TRP A 38 -5.40 -0.24 -6.49
N VAL A 39 -4.94 0.98 -6.24
CA VAL A 39 -4.31 1.33 -4.98
C VAL A 39 -5.12 2.44 -4.36
N LEU A 40 -5.64 2.20 -3.15
CA LEU A 40 -6.13 3.28 -2.33
C LEU A 40 -4.97 3.83 -1.50
N THR A 41 -4.75 5.12 -1.63
CA THR A 41 -3.66 5.83 -0.98
C THR A 41 -4.18 6.82 0.03
N TYR A 42 -3.44 6.94 1.13
CA TYR A 42 -3.66 7.96 2.14
C TYR A 42 -2.36 8.75 2.28
N PRO A 43 -2.36 10.09 2.11
CA PRO A 43 -1.15 10.91 2.06
C PRO A 43 -0.56 11.19 3.45
N GLU A 44 -0.70 10.24 4.37
CA GLU A 44 -0.14 10.27 5.72
C GLU A 44 0.43 8.90 6.07
N VAL A 45 1.13 8.84 7.21
CA VAL A 45 1.67 7.58 7.74
C VAL A 45 0.56 6.57 8.05
N TYR A 46 0.93 5.29 8.05
CA TYR A 46 0.03 4.14 8.23
C TYR A 46 -0.97 4.31 9.39
N GLU A 47 -0.52 4.77 10.56
CA GLU A 47 -1.38 4.88 11.75
C GLU A 47 -2.56 5.84 11.54
N VAL A 48 -2.34 6.90 10.77
CA VAL A 48 -3.38 7.88 10.45
C VAL A 48 -4.30 7.30 9.38
N GLY A 49 -3.73 6.80 8.28
CA GLY A 49 -4.50 6.28 7.15
C GLY A 49 -5.34 5.04 7.49
N ALA A 50 -4.78 4.12 8.29
CA ALA A 50 -5.45 2.89 8.71
C ALA A 50 -6.64 3.15 9.65
N SER A 51 -6.74 4.35 10.25
CA SER A 51 -7.88 4.72 11.10
C SER A 51 -9.08 5.27 10.30
N ASN A 52 -8.91 5.50 8.99
CA ASN A 52 -9.97 6.08 8.16
C ASN A 52 -11.01 5.03 7.74
N LEU A 53 -12.21 5.10 8.35
CA LEU A 53 -13.30 4.17 8.08
C LEU A 53 -13.76 4.17 6.61
N GLY A 54 -13.82 5.33 5.97
CA GLY A 54 -14.20 5.43 4.56
C GLY A 54 -13.23 4.69 3.65
N HIS A 55 -11.93 4.84 3.93
CA HIS A 55 -10.85 4.13 3.25
C HIS A 55 -10.98 2.60 3.42
N ILE A 56 -11.24 2.13 4.65
CA ILE A 56 -11.45 0.70 4.95
C ILE A 56 -12.69 0.16 4.23
N ILE A 57 -13.81 0.90 4.22
CA ILE A 57 -15.05 0.46 3.57
C ILE A 57 -14.84 0.32 2.06
N LEU A 58 -14.26 1.33 1.40
CA LEU A 58 -13.99 1.28 -0.04
C LEU A 58 -13.03 0.15 -0.41
N TYR A 59 -11.96 -0.04 0.38
CA TYR A 59 -11.03 -1.15 0.21
C TYR A 59 -11.74 -2.51 0.23
N ASN A 60 -12.61 -2.73 1.21
CA ASN A 60 -13.36 -3.98 1.33
C ASN A 60 -14.36 -4.18 0.19
N ILE A 61 -15.09 -3.12 -0.21
CA ILE A 61 -16.04 -3.19 -1.34
C ILE A 61 -15.30 -3.59 -2.62
N LEU A 62 -14.17 -2.92 -2.93
CA LEU A 62 -13.40 -3.21 -4.13
C LEU A 62 -12.84 -4.65 -4.12
N ASN A 63 -12.34 -5.11 -2.97
CA ASN A 63 -11.83 -6.47 -2.85
C ASN A 63 -12.92 -7.56 -2.84
N ALA A 64 -14.16 -7.24 -2.48
CA ALA A 64 -15.29 -8.15 -2.58
C ALA A 64 -15.76 -8.37 -4.03
N LEU A 65 -15.47 -7.42 -4.94
CA LEU A 65 -15.87 -7.54 -6.34
C LEU A 65 -15.03 -8.59 -7.09
N PRO A 66 -15.64 -9.37 -8.01
CA PRO A 66 -14.92 -10.36 -8.80
C PRO A 66 -13.95 -9.69 -9.78
N ARG A 67 -12.75 -10.26 -9.93
CA ARG A 67 -11.69 -9.78 -10.84
C ARG A 67 -11.20 -8.35 -10.56
N GLN A 68 -11.47 -7.81 -9.38
CA GLN A 68 -10.90 -6.55 -8.89
C GLN A 68 -9.82 -6.88 -7.86
N LEU A 69 -8.71 -6.15 -7.86
CA LEU A 69 -7.72 -6.21 -6.78
C LEU A 69 -7.53 -4.79 -6.27
N CYS A 70 -7.57 -4.61 -4.96
CA CYS A 70 -7.30 -3.33 -4.34
C CYS A 70 -6.26 -3.52 -3.25
N ASP A 71 -5.13 -2.83 -3.41
CA ASP A 71 -4.11 -2.73 -2.38
C ASP A 71 -4.15 -1.34 -1.74
N ARG A 72 -3.34 -1.16 -0.70
CA ARG A 72 -3.16 0.13 -0.03
C ARG A 72 -1.72 0.62 -0.14
N ALA A 73 -1.57 1.93 -0.13
CA ALA A 73 -0.28 2.56 0.09
C ALA A 73 -0.43 3.78 1.00
N TYR A 74 0.60 4.03 1.80
CA TYR A 74 0.64 5.13 2.76
C TYR A 74 1.90 5.96 2.49
N LEU A 75 1.93 7.19 3.00
CA LEU A 75 3.14 7.99 2.94
C LEU A 75 4.22 7.31 3.81
N PRO A 76 5.36 6.88 3.24
CA PRO A 76 6.43 6.30 4.03
C PRO A 76 7.01 7.34 4.98
N ALA A 77 7.41 6.91 6.18
CA ALA A 77 8.12 7.77 7.11
C ALA A 77 9.46 8.24 6.50
N PRO A 78 10.07 9.34 7.01
CA PRO A 78 11.24 9.95 6.39
C PRO A 78 12.44 9.01 6.17
N ASP A 79 12.62 8.02 7.04
CA ASP A 79 13.67 6.99 6.95
C ASP A 79 13.47 6.05 5.75
N LEU A 80 12.28 5.46 5.61
CA LEU A 80 11.96 4.64 4.45
C LEU A 80 11.91 5.49 3.17
N ALA A 81 11.37 6.71 3.24
CA ALA A 81 11.31 7.61 2.08
C ALA A 81 12.73 7.95 1.56
N ALA A 82 13.69 8.20 2.45
CA ALA A 82 15.08 8.40 2.09
C ALA A 82 15.70 7.14 1.47
N LYS A 83 15.41 5.95 2.04
CA LYS A 83 15.87 4.67 1.51
C LYS A 83 15.33 4.42 0.09
N LEU A 84 14.03 4.60 -0.14
CA LEU A 84 13.42 4.44 -1.46
C LEU A 84 14.05 5.36 -2.50
N ARG A 85 14.35 6.61 -2.13
CA ARG A 85 15.04 7.54 -3.03
C ARG A 85 16.47 7.11 -3.32
N SER A 86 17.24 6.66 -2.32
CA SER A 86 18.64 6.27 -2.51
C SER A 86 18.79 4.97 -3.30
N THR A 87 17.85 4.03 -3.16
CA THR A 87 17.82 2.77 -3.92
C THR A 87 17.05 2.88 -5.24
N GLN A 88 16.50 4.06 -5.55
CA GLN A 88 15.62 4.29 -6.71
C GLN A 88 14.44 3.32 -6.77
N THR A 89 13.99 2.85 -5.60
CA THR A 89 12.84 1.96 -5.51
C THR A 89 11.57 2.79 -5.56
N PRO A 90 10.66 2.53 -6.52
CA PRO A 90 9.40 3.26 -6.56
C PRO A 90 8.56 2.95 -5.33
N LEU A 91 7.66 3.87 -4.97
CA LEU A 91 6.64 3.59 -3.97
C LEU A 91 5.84 2.35 -4.39
N PHE A 92 5.44 1.55 -3.42
CA PHE A 92 4.79 0.26 -3.64
C PHE A 92 3.58 0.10 -2.72
N ALA A 93 2.66 -0.75 -3.14
CA ALA A 93 1.50 -1.11 -2.35
C ALA A 93 1.86 -2.22 -1.35
N VAL A 94 1.37 -2.15 -0.11
CA VAL A 94 1.92 -2.95 1.00
C VAL A 94 1.54 -4.43 0.91
N GLU A 95 0.39 -4.77 0.33
CA GLU A 95 -0.10 -6.16 0.21
C GLU A 95 0.59 -6.96 -0.91
N SER A 96 0.52 -6.50 -2.16
CA SER A 96 1.17 -7.19 -3.29
C SER A 96 2.65 -6.87 -3.44
N ARG A 97 3.14 -5.83 -2.75
CA ARG A 97 4.51 -5.33 -2.83
C ARG A 97 4.88 -4.91 -4.25
N ARG A 98 3.91 -4.51 -5.07
CA ARG A 98 4.18 -4.03 -6.43
C ARG A 98 4.28 -2.53 -6.49
N SER A 99 5.06 -2.05 -7.45
CA SER A 99 5.19 -0.61 -7.67
C SER A 99 3.84 0.00 -7.99
N LEU A 100 3.56 1.21 -7.49
CA LEU A 100 2.30 1.90 -7.77
C LEU A 100 2.09 2.15 -9.27
N THR A 101 3.15 2.20 -10.07
CA THR A 101 3.06 2.37 -11.53
C THR A 101 2.58 1.11 -12.26
N GLU A 102 2.51 -0.04 -11.59
CA GLU A 102 1.97 -1.29 -12.14
C GLU A 102 0.44 -1.41 -12.00
N PHE A 103 -0.19 -0.48 -11.27
CA PHE A 103 -1.64 -0.47 -11.04
C PHE A 103 -2.37 0.43 -12.05
N ASP A 104 -3.64 0.13 -12.28
CA ASP A 104 -4.46 0.85 -13.25
C ASP A 104 -5.00 2.17 -12.68
N ILE A 105 -5.31 2.19 -11.38
CA ILE A 105 -5.96 3.32 -10.71
C ILE A 105 -5.33 3.59 -9.36
N LEU A 106 -4.97 4.85 -9.11
CA LEU A 106 -4.57 5.35 -7.80
C LEU A 106 -5.69 6.26 -7.25
N GLY A 107 -6.32 5.83 -6.16
CA GLY A 107 -7.28 6.65 -5.42
C GLY A 107 -6.59 7.39 -4.29
N PHE A 108 -6.81 8.70 -4.17
CA PHE A 108 -6.33 9.50 -3.05
C PHE A 108 -7.47 9.83 -2.11
N SER A 109 -7.33 9.47 -0.83
CA SER A 109 -8.22 9.93 0.22
C SER A 109 -7.62 11.16 0.88
N LEU A 110 -8.14 12.32 0.53
CA LEU A 110 -7.80 13.60 1.16
C LEU A 110 -8.84 13.88 2.23
N SER A 111 -8.53 13.50 3.47
CA SER A 111 -9.31 13.96 4.62
C SER A 111 -8.79 15.31 5.05
N TYR A 112 -9.70 16.28 5.16
CA TYR A 112 -9.42 17.59 5.73
C TYR A 112 -9.87 17.55 7.19
N GLU A 113 -8.90 17.51 8.11
CA GLU A 113 -9.06 17.88 9.51
C GLU A 113 -7.92 18.82 9.91
#